data_AF-A0A820PYK4-F1
#
_entry.id   AF-A0A820PYK4-F1
#
_cell.length_a   1.000
_cell.length_b   1.000
_cell.length_c   1.000
_cell.angle_alpha   90.00
_cell.angle_beta   90.00
_cell.angle_gamma   90.00
#
_symmetry.space_group_name_H-M   'P 1'
#
loop_
_entity.id
_entity.type
_entity.pdbx_description
1 polymer ?
#
loop_
_entity_poly.entity_id
_entity_poly.type
_entity_poly.pdbx_seq_one_letter_code
_entity_poly.pdbx_strand_id
1 'polypeptide(L)'
;NLWLSIVLALPALTIIYVFTNISYFTVLSKHELLVSDAVALSWGDVVLKGGVSVLVILISISALGSANGTLFAASRNCMVGAQYGYLPEGFIAIIFSFVNDIEWLIDLFSFAAWIFYGLTFFATLCCKSTKKDVERVLSVPVPLIVFMIIVSTYLVIAPVIKEPQYSYLLVAAVILFGLVFYYPFVYLKKELKITTSNGSVHRHGQSVAIENRRTSTKFNSQLALLTAESPKDEVVLKRRLGLFSGVCIVIGTIIGSGIFISPKSILEETKSVGLCLIIWTICGLISILGALCYAEIGAVIPRNGAEVAYLKEGIGSVHGRTGDILAYLFIWTSTLITTPSTIAVISLTFSRYFLSGVMGDSYLDCGPSKELVTLFAIFTIRILLFFLSRSVYYLYLCRSFKVMLINVNAISVSAANRLNIIFVICKVLTIMTVIIVGLVRIGQGHTLNLKHSFHGTTTKPFGVALAFYKGLFAYGGWNNLNSVTEELKNPKRNLWLSVVLGLPSVIVLYVLTNISYFTVMNKVELLSSDAVAVTWAQVALGPAVRALPILISISALGSASAILFGGARCCMVGAQYGYLPELFACIQSQRLTPLPGVVLLVVLSI
;
A
#
# COMPACT_ATOMS: atom_id res chain seq x y z
N ASN A 1 33.32 -6.44 17.98
CA ASN A 1 33.28 -4.99 18.31
C ASN A 1 31.92 -4.33 18.18
N LEU A 2 30.93 -4.89 17.46
CA LEU A 2 29.59 -4.29 17.29
C LEU A 2 28.84 -4.02 18.60
N TRP A 3 28.87 -4.97 19.55
CA TRP A 3 28.23 -4.79 20.86
C TRP A 3 28.82 -3.60 21.62
N LEU A 4 30.15 -3.48 21.63
CA LEU A 4 30.85 -2.35 22.24
C LEU A 4 30.50 -1.03 21.54
N SER A 5 30.39 -1.02 20.21
CA SER A 5 29.97 0.14 19.44
C SER A 5 28.54 0.57 19.77
N ILE A 6 27.59 -0.36 19.95
CA ILE A 6 26.19 -0.02 20.27
C ILE A 6 26.08 0.46 21.72
N VAL A 7 26.73 -0.23 22.65
CA VAL A 7 26.71 0.10 24.09
C VAL A 7 27.41 1.43 24.38
N LEU A 8 28.40 1.82 23.58
CA LEU A 8 29.03 3.14 23.70
C LEU A 8 28.28 4.22 22.91
N ALA A 9 27.86 3.94 21.68
CA ALA A 9 27.27 4.95 20.81
C ALA A 9 25.86 5.37 21.23
N LEU A 10 24.98 4.45 21.62
CA LEU A 10 23.60 4.81 21.97
C LEU A 10 23.51 5.72 23.20
N PRO A 11 24.18 5.42 24.33
CA PRO A 11 24.20 6.32 25.48
C PRO A 11 24.90 7.63 25.15
N ALA A 12 26.04 7.60 24.45
CA ALA A 12 26.75 8.82 24.07
C ALA A 12 25.90 9.74 23.19
N LEU A 13 25.21 9.19 22.18
CA LEU A 13 24.32 9.94 21.29
C LEU A 13 23.14 10.52 22.09
N THR A 14 22.49 9.70 22.92
CA THR A 14 21.36 10.14 23.76
C THR A 14 21.79 11.27 24.70
N ILE A 15 22.97 11.17 25.31
CA ILE A 15 23.55 12.21 26.15
C ILE A 15 23.77 13.50 25.35
N ILE A 16 24.37 13.41 24.15
CA ILE A 16 24.59 14.57 23.26
C ILE A 16 23.26 15.24 22.89
N TYR A 17 22.23 14.48 22.54
CA TYR A 17 20.91 15.02 22.19
C TYR A 17 20.22 15.69 23.38
N VAL A 18 20.31 15.09 24.58
CA VAL A 18 19.74 15.69 25.80
C VAL A 18 20.45 17.00 26.13
N PHE A 19 21.78 17.05 26.12
CA PHE A 19 22.53 18.28 26.37
C PHE A 19 22.30 19.36 25.31
N THR A 20 22.14 18.97 24.04
CA THR A 20 21.81 19.90 22.96
C THR A 20 20.44 20.54 23.17
N ASN A 21 19.43 19.73 23.54
CA ASN A 21 18.09 20.25 23.84
C ASN A 21 18.08 21.12 25.10
N ILE A 22 18.80 20.73 26.16
CA ILE A 22 18.96 21.57 27.35
C ILE A 22 19.55 22.93 26.95
N SER A 23 20.61 22.94 26.13
CA SER A 23 21.23 24.17 25.63
C SER A 23 20.24 25.07 24.88
N TYR A 24 19.39 24.48 24.03
CA TYR A 24 18.35 25.23 23.33
C TYR A 24 17.31 25.82 24.29
N PHE A 25 16.82 25.03 25.25
CA PHE A 25 15.83 25.50 26.23
C PHE A 25 16.37 26.54 27.21
N THR A 26 17.69 26.57 27.45
CA THR A 26 18.29 27.58 28.34
C THR A 26 18.50 28.93 27.66
N VAL A 27 18.56 28.97 26.34
CA VAL A 27 18.95 30.16 25.57
C VAL A 27 17.77 30.77 24.83
N LEU A 28 16.94 29.94 24.21
CA LEU A 28 15.81 30.40 23.40
C LEU A 28 14.54 30.38 24.24
N SER A 29 13.74 31.44 24.12
CA SER A 29 12.40 31.44 24.70
C SER A 29 11.50 30.42 24.00
N LYS A 30 10.43 30.00 24.69
CA LYS A 30 9.43 29.08 24.14
C LYS A 30 8.85 29.58 22.80
N HIS A 31 8.69 30.89 22.65
CA HIS A 31 8.18 31.48 21.41
C HIS A 31 9.21 31.39 20.27
N GLU A 32 10.48 31.72 20.52
CA GLU A 32 11.55 31.65 19.52
C GLU A 32 11.83 30.21 19.06
N LEU A 33 11.73 29.23 19.97
CA LEU A 33 11.85 27.81 19.63
C LEU A 33 10.75 27.32 18.68
N LEU A 34 9.53 27.85 18.82
CA LEU A 34 8.38 27.41 18.04
C LEU A 34 8.26 28.13 16.69
N VAL A 35 8.86 29.31 16.56
CA VAL A 35 8.82 30.12 15.33
C VAL A 35 10.09 29.94 14.47
N SER A 36 11.15 29.38 15.04
CA SER A 36 12.41 29.17 14.31
C SER A 36 12.32 28.00 13.32
N ASP A 37 12.46 28.31 12.03
CA ASP A 37 12.60 27.31 10.95
C ASP A 37 13.89 26.46 11.09
N ALA A 38 14.88 26.97 11.84
CA ALA A 38 16.16 26.31 12.09
C ALA A 38 16.68 26.62 13.50
N VAL A 39 16.19 25.88 14.49
CA VAL A 39 16.46 26.09 15.92
C VAL A 39 17.95 26.20 16.24
N ALA A 40 18.80 25.39 15.59
CA ALA A 40 20.25 25.44 15.79
C ALA A 40 20.89 26.76 15.33
N LEU A 41 20.35 27.37 14.27
CA LEU A 41 20.83 28.66 13.74
C LEU A 41 20.35 29.81 14.62
N SER A 42 19.07 29.81 15.02
CA SER A 42 18.56 30.83 15.96
C SER A 42 19.26 30.76 17.31
N TRP A 43 19.59 29.57 17.80
CA TRP A 43 20.45 29.41 18.97
C TRP A 43 21.87 29.96 18.71
N GLY A 44 22.44 29.66 17.54
CA GLY A 44 23.73 30.18 17.11
C GLY A 44 23.78 31.71 17.06
N ASP A 45 22.74 32.36 16.54
CA ASP A 45 22.63 33.82 16.46
C ASP A 45 22.70 34.47 17.85
N VAL A 46 22.03 33.87 18.83
CA VAL A 46 22.00 34.37 20.21
C VAL A 46 23.31 34.12 20.95
N VAL A 47 23.89 32.92 20.81
CA VAL A 47 25.07 32.49 21.59
C VAL A 47 26.38 32.89 20.96
N LEU A 48 26.51 32.74 19.64
CA LEU A 48 27.76 32.92 18.92
C LEU A 48 27.90 34.33 18.31
N LYS A 49 26.83 35.14 18.27
CA LYS A 49 26.75 36.59 17.94
C LYS A 49 27.54 37.07 16.69
N GLY A 50 28.00 36.15 15.86
CA GLY A 50 28.95 36.37 14.75
C GLY A 50 29.66 35.09 14.25
N GLY A 51 29.69 34.01 15.05
CA GLY A 51 30.24 32.70 14.68
C GLY A 51 29.28 31.72 13.99
N VAL A 52 28.08 32.17 13.63
CA VAL A 52 26.99 31.29 13.11
C VAL A 52 27.37 30.63 11.80
N SER A 53 28.16 31.31 10.96
CA SER A 53 28.69 30.77 9.71
C SER A 53 29.48 29.47 9.92
N VAL A 54 30.21 29.35 11.03
CA VAL A 54 30.96 28.14 11.39
C VAL A 54 30.02 27.02 11.82
N LEU A 55 28.96 27.36 12.59
CA LEU A 55 27.93 26.40 12.99
C LEU A 55 27.15 25.86 11.78
N VAL A 56 26.81 26.71 10.81
CA VAL A 56 26.20 26.33 9.53
C VAL A 56 27.08 25.32 8.79
N ILE A 57 28.38 25.58 8.70
CA ILE A 57 29.34 24.68 8.03
C ILE A 57 29.41 23.34 8.76
N LEU A 58 29.49 23.32 10.09
CA LEU A 58 29.56 22.10 10.89
C LEU A 58 28.28 21.27 10.81
N ILE A 59 27.10 21.91 10.86
CA ILE A 59 25.80 21.25 10.67
C ILE A 59 25.71 20.68 9.26
N SER A 60 26.16 21.42 8.24
CA SER A 60 26.16 20.97 6.86
C SER A 60 27.08 19.76 6.65
N ILE A 61 28.29 19.77 7.25
CA ILE A 61 29.23 18.63 7.22
C ILE A 61 28.65 17.42 7.97
N SER A 62 27.96 17.63 9.09
CA SER A 62 27.27 16.56 9.85
C SER A 62 26.11 15.95 9.05
N ALA A 63 25.30 16.78 8.40
CA ALA A 63 24.24 16.35 7.50
C ALA A 63 24.80 15.58 6.29
N LEU A 64 25.91 16.04 5.69
CA LEU A 64 26.67 15.32 4.67
C LEU A 64 27.20 13.98 5.18
N GLY A 65 27.67 13.89 6.43
CA GLY A 65 28.12 12.64 7.06
C GLY A 65 26.98 11.64 7.29
N SER A 66 25.81 12.11 7.74
CA SER A 66 24.59 11.31 7.89
C SER A 66 24.03 10.84 6.54
N ALA A 67 23.99 11.74 5.56
CA ALA A 67 23.62 11.43 4.18
C ALA A 67 24.60 10.42 3.59
N ASN A 68 25.91 10.59 3.78
CA ASN A 68 26.94 9.66 3.30
C ASN A 68 26.84 8.29 4.00
N GLY A 69 26.55 8.22 5.30
CA GLY A 69 26.32 6.96 6.02
C GLY A 69 25.07 6.22 5.55
N THR A 70 24.00 6.97 5.27
CA THR A 70 22.75 6.44 4.69
C THR A 70 22.96 6.01 3.25
N LEU A 71 23.69 6.80 2.45
CA LEU A 71 24.13 6.48 1.09
C LEU A 71 25.08 5.28 1.06
N PHE A 72 25.94 5.08 2.06
CA PHE A 72 26.81 3.90 2.16
C PHE A 72 26.03 2.64 2.52
N ALA A 73 25.04 2.74 3.41
CA ALA A 73 24.13 1.63 3.72
C ALA A 73 23.23 1.30 2.53
N ALA A 74 22.67 2.32 1.87
CA ALA A 74 21.87 2.21 0.66
C ALA A 74 22.69 1.70 -0.51
N SER A 75 23.95 2.13 -0.69
CA SER A 75 24.83 1.68 -1.77
C SER A 75 25.33 0.25 -1.55
N ARG A 76 25.49 -0.22 -0.30
CA ARG A 76 25.74 -1.64 -0.01
C ARG A 76 24.53 -2.50 -0.33
N ASN A 77 23.33 -2.03 -0.02
CA ASN A 77 22.09 -2.71 -0.39
C ASN A 77 21.85 -2.66 -1.91
N CYS A 78 22.19 -1.55 -2.56
CA CYS A 78 22.20 -1.42 -4.03
C CYS A 78 23.33 -2.22 -4.66
N MET A 79 24.45 -2.50 -3.99
CA MET A 79 25.48 -3.43 -4.48
C MET A 79 24.96 -4.86 -4.44
N VAL A 80 24.20 -5.23 -3.41
CA VAL A 80 23.50 -6.51 -3.38
C VAL A 80 22.42 -6.55 -4.47
N GLY A 81 21.67 -5.48 -4.74
CA GLY A 81 20.72 -5.39 -5.87
C GLY A 81 21.37 -5.35 -7.26
N ALA A 82 22.49 -4.63 -7.41
CA ALA A 82 23.26 -4.52 -8.64
C ALA A 82 24.00 -5.81 -8.97
N GLN A 83 24.37 -6.62 -7.96
CA GLN A 83 24.82 -8.01 -8.13
C GLN A 83 23.77 -8.93 -8.76
N TYR A 84 22.52 -8.48 -8.92
CA TYR A 84 21.44 -9.21 -9.59
C TYR A 84 20.73 -8.40 -10.69
N GLY A 85 21.30 -7.28 -11.15
CA GLY A 85 20.80 -6.54 -12.32
C GLY A 85 19.90 -5.33 -12.07
N TYR A 86 19.79 -4.87 -10.82
CA TYR A 86 18.86 -3.81 -10.46
C TYR A 86 19.56 -2.45 -10.32
N LEU A 87 19.65 -1.71 -11.42
CA LEU A 87 20.14 -0.32 -11.48
C LEU A 87 19.04 0.77 -11.31
N PRO A 88 17.76 0.58 -11.70
CA PRO A 88 16.73 1.63 -11.58
C PRO A 88 16.25 1.94 -10.15
N GLU A 89 16.44 1.01 -9.22
CA GLU A 89 15.79 1.02 -7.90
C GLU A 89 16.29 2.13 -6.99
N GLY A 90 17.61 2.38 -6.98
CA GLY A 90 18.20 3.47 -6.20
C GLY A 90 17.69 4.83 -6.66
N PHE A 91 17.48 5.02 -7.97
CA PHE A 91 17.00 6.29 -8.52
C PHE A 91 15.54 6.56 -8.15
N ILE A 92 14.68 5.53 -8.18
CA ILE A 92 13.27 5.65 -7.80
C ILE A 92 13.14 5.86 -6.29
N ALA A 93 13.87 5.10 -5.45
CA ALA A 93 13.86 5.31 -4.00
C ALA A 93 14.33 6.72 -3.60
N ILE A 94 15.33 7.27 -4.30
CA ILE A 94 15.76 8.67 -4.13
C ILE A 94 14.64 9.65 -4.49
N ILE A 95 13.86 9.40 -5.56
CA ILE A 95 12.71 10.25 -5.93
C ILE A 95 11.61 10.18 -4.86
N PHE A 96 11.29 8.98 -4.36
CA PHE A 96 10.30 8.80 -3.28
C PHE A 96 10.74 9.46 -1.96
N SER A 97 12.05 9.53 -1.69
CA SER A 97 12.60 10.16 -0.48
C SER A 97 12.34 11.68 -0.39
N PHE A 98 12.01 12.34 -1.51
CA PHE A 98 11.66 13.78 -1.52
C PHE A 98 10.15 14.05 -1.40
N VAL A 99 9.33 13.00 -1.25
CA VAL A 99 7.88 13.10 -1.29
C VAL A 99 7.32 13.03 0.14
N ASN A 100 6.86 14.16 0.66
CA ASN A 100 6.25 14.26 1.99
C ASN A 100 4.72 14.56 1.94
N ASP A 101 4.10 14.34 0.79
CA ASP A 101 2.67 14.62 0.59
C ASP A 101 1.86 13.34 0.38
N ILE A 102 0.87 13.12 1.26
CA ILE A 102 -0.05 11.98 1.17
C ILE A 102 -0.87 12.07 -0.12
N GLU A 103 -1.30 13.27 -0.52
CA GLU A 103 -2.15 13.43 -1.70
C GLU A 103 -1.38 13.06 -2.98
N TRP A 104 -0.13 13.49 -3.09
CA TRP A 104 0.73 13.12 -4.21
C TRP A 104 0.99 11.61 -4.32
N LEU A 105 1.15 10.91 -3.19
CA LEU A 105 1.28 9.44 -3.17
C LEU A 105 -0.03 8.73 -3.54
N ILE A 106 -1.18 9.28 -3.11
CA ILE A 106 -2.51 8.79 -3.51
C ILE A 106 -2.68 8.97 -5.02
N ASP A 107 -2.20 10.08 -5.57
CA ASP A 107 -2.23 10.39 -7.00
C ASP A 107 -1.39 9.40 -7.82
N LEU A 108 -0.16 9.09 -7.37
CA LEU A 108 0.68 8.05 -7.99
C LEU A 108 -0.04 6.70 -8.05
N PHE A 109 -0.53 6.23 -6.89
CA PHE A 109 -1.21 4.94 -6.78
C PHE A 109 -2.45 4.90 -7.66
N SER A 110 -3.33 5.88 -7.54
CA SER A 110 -4.65 5.85 -8.15
C SER A 110 -4.54 5.97 -9.67
N PHE A 111 -3.65 6.82 -10.18
CA PHE A 111 -3.41 6.95 -11.61
C PHE A 111 -2.89 5.63 -12.21
N ALA A 112 -1.89 5.00 -11.59
CA ALA A 112 -1.39 3.70 -12.02
C ALA A 112 -2.48 2.62 -11.96
N ALA A 113 -3.23 2.55 -10.86
CA ALA A 113 -4.28 1.55 -10.65
C ALA A 113 -5.38 1.63 -11.72
N TRP A 114 -5.88 2.84 -12.03
CA TRP A 114 -6.97 3.01 -13.00
C TRP A 114 -6.58 2.66 -14.44
N ILE A 115 -5.30 2.80 -14.83
CA ILE A 115 -4.79 2.28 -16.10
C ILE A 115 -4.97 0.76 -16.16
N PHE A 116 -4.50 0.03 -15.15
CA PHE A 116 -4.56 -1.43 -15.14
C PHE A 116 -5.96 -1.99 -14.86
N TYR A 117 -6.80 -1.27 -14.12
CA TYR A 117 -8.22 -1.60 -13.97
C TYR A 117 -8.94 -1.52 -15.32
N GLY A 118 -8.71 -0.44 -16.09
CA GLY A 118 -9.24 -0.30 -17.45
C GLY A 118 -8.80 -1.44 -18.37
N LEU A 119 -7.51 -1.81 -18.33
CA LEU A 119 -6.99 -2.95 -19.09
C LEU A 119 -7.61 -4.28 -18.65
N THR A 120 -7.90 -4.46 -17.36
CA THR A 120 -8.53 -5.68 -16.84
C THR A 120 -10.02 -5.76 -17.22
N PHE A 121 -10.74 -4.64 -17.22
CA PHE A 121 -12.10 -4.58 -17.77
C PHE A 121 -12.12 -4.92 -19.27
N PHE A 122 -11.14 -4.40 -20.02
CA PHE A 122 -10.95 -4.79 -21.42
C PHE A 122 -10.59 -6.27 -21.58
N ALA A 123 -9.75 -6.83 -20.71
CA ALA A 123 -9.46 -8.26 -20.68
C ALA A 123 -10.72 -9.11 -20.43
N THR A 124 -11.62 -8.63 -19.58
CA THR A 124 -12.92 -9.27 -19.31
C THR A 124 -13.80 -9.29 -20.56
N LEU A 125 -13.84 -8.17 -21.30
CA LEU A 125 -14.54 -8.08 -22.59
C LEU A 125 -13.94 -9.03 -23.65
N CYS A 126 -12.61 -9.12 -23.71
CA CYS A 126 -11.90 -10.05 -24.59
C CYS A 126 -12.26 -11.51 -24.26
N CYS A 127 -12.22 -11.89 -22.98
CA CYS A 127 -12.59 -13.22 -22.50
C CYS A 127 -14.03 -13.61 -22.86
N LYS A 128 -14.97 -12.65 -22.88
CA LYS A 128 -16.35 -12.91 -23.34
C LYS A 128 -16.41 -13.31 -24.81
N SER A 129 -15.54 -12.76 -25.63
CA SER A 129 -15.51 -13.03 -27.06
C SER A 129 -14.73 -14.31 -27.40
N THR A 130 -13.63 -14.60 -26.70
CA THR A 130 -12.73 -15.73 -27.00
C THR A 130 -13.10 -17.01 -26.27
N LYS A 131 -13.56 -16.94 -25.01
CA LYS A 131 -13.91 -18.10 -24.18
C LYS A 131 -15.43 -18.23 -24.06
N LYS A 132 -16.14 -18.46 -25.16
CA LYS A 132 -17.63 -18.53 -25.17
C LYS A 132 -18.16 -19.77 -24.43
N ASP A 133 -17.47 -20.89 -24.53
CA ASP A 133 -17.91 -22.20 -24.02
C ASP A 133 -17.67 -22.43 -22.52
N VAL A 134 -17.00 -21.49 -21.84
CA VAL A 134 -16.78 -21.59 -20.40
C VAL A 134 -18.08 -21.25 -19.67
N GLU A 135 -18.56 -22.20 -18.87
CA GLU A 135 -19.75 -22.02 -18.03
C GLU A 135 -19.53 -20.87 -17.02
N ARG A 136 -20.19 -19.74 -17.30
CA ARG A 136 -20.22 -18.56 -16.45
C ARG A 136 -21.39 -18.65 -15.48
N VAL A 137 -21.10 -18.95 -14.22
CA VAL A 137 -22.10 -18.87 -13.13
C VAL A 137 -22.61 -17.44 -12.96
N LEU A 138 -21.77 -16.45 -13.28
CA LEU A 138 -22.13 -15.05 -13.32
C LEU A 138 -21.59 -14.43 -14.61
N SER A 139 -22.46 -13.78 -15.38
CA SER A 139 -22.11 -13.05 -16.59
C SER A 139 -22.53 -11.60 -16.44
N VAL A 140 -21.57 -10.69 -16.31
CA VAL A 140 -21.79 -9.26 -16.28
C VAL A 140 -22.22 -8.80 -17.68
N PRO A 141 -23.31 -8.02 -17.82
CA PRO A 141 -23.70 -7.44 -19.11
C PRO A 141 -22.56 -6.63 -19.76
N VAL A 142 -22.37 -6.81 -21.07
CA VAL A 142 -21.35 -6.07 -21.85
C VAL A 142 -21.47 -4.54 -21.69
N PRO A 143 -22.67 -3.92 -21.68
CA PRO A 143 -22.79 -2.48 -21.47
C PRO A 143 -22.17 -1.99 -20.16
N LEU A 144 -22.22 -2.79 -19.08
CA LEU A 144 -21.60 -2.42 -17.79
C LEU A 144 -20.07 -2.47 -17.86
N ILE A 145 -19.50 -3.43 -18.59
CA ILE A 145 -18.05 -3.51 -18.80
C ILE A 145 -17.57 -2.32 -19.62
N VAL A 146 -18.28 -1.97 -20.69
CA VAL A 146 -17.99 -0.79 -21.51
C VAL A 146 -18.08 0.49 -20.68
N PHE A 147 -19.13 0.63 -19.85
CA PHE A 147 -19.25 1.73 -18.91
C PHE A 147 -18.03 1.84 -17.98
N MET A 148 -17.57 0.73 -17.40
CA MET A 148 -16.39 0.73 -16.53
C MET A 148 -15.10 1.11 -17.26
N ILE A 149 -14.95 0.74 -18.54
CA ILE A 149 -13.83 1.18 -19.38
C ILE A 149 -13.88 2.70 -19.62
N ILE A 150 -15.07 3.27 -19.84
CA ILE A 150 -15.24 4.71 -19.99
C ILE A 150 -14.86 5.42 -18.68
N VAL A 151 -15.35 4.92 -17.54
CA VAL A 151 -15.00 5.47 -16.22
C VAL A 151 -13.50 5.42 -15.96
N SER A 152 -12.83 4.28 -16.23
CA SER A 152 -11.37 4.19 -16.03
C SER A 152 -10.62 5.13 -16.96
N THR A 153 -11.04 5.26 -18.22
CA THR A 153 -10.43 6.17 -19.19
C THR A 153 -10.56 7.61 -18.73
N TYR A 154 -11.75 7.98 -18.25
CA TYR A 154 -12.00 9.31 -17.70
C TYR A 154 -11.12 9.61 -16.48
N LEU A 155 -10.98 8.67 -15.54
CA LEU A 155 -10.18 8.85 -14.32
C LEU A 155 -8.67 8.91 -14.58
N VAL A 156 -8.20 8.41 -15.72
CA VAL A 156 -6.82 8.57 -16.18
C VAL A 156 -6.63 9.91 -16.89
N ILE A 157 -7.55 10.30 -17.77
CA ILE A 157 -7.40 11.50 -18.60
C ILE A 157 -7.69 12.79 -17.81
N ALA A 158 -8.73 12.79 -16.98
CA ALA A 158 -9.21 13.99 -16.30
C ALA A 158 -8.12 14.67 -15.45
N PRO A 159 -7.39 13.96 -14.55
CA PRO A 159 -6.35 14.60 -13.74
C PRO A 159 -5.22 15.20 -14.60
N VAL A 160 -4.79 14.50 -15.65
CA VAL A 160 -3.68 14.92 -16.53
C VAL A 160 -3.96 16.23 -17.25
N ILE A 161 -5.18 16.45 -17.73
CA ILE A 161 -5.51 17.63 -18.54
C ILE A 161 -5.57 18.91 -17.71
N LYS A 162 -5.99 18.82 -16.44
CA LYS A 162 -6.39 20.02 -15.68
C LYS A 162 -5.53 20.30 -14.46
N GLU A 163 -5.02 19.26 -13.81
CA GLU A 163 -4.06 19.36 -12.72
C GLU A 163 -2.86 18.50 -13.08
N PRO A 164 -2.07 18.90 -14.09
CA PRO A 164 -0.89 18.15 -14.48
C PRO A 164 0.11 18.16 -13.33
N GLN A 165 0.03 17.13 -12.49
CA GLN A 165 0.98 16.90 -11.44
C GLN A 165 2.15 16.07 -11.96
N TYR A 166 3.33 16.31 -11.37
CA TYR A 166 4.52 15.52 -11.65
C TYR A 166 4.35 14.03 -11.31
N SER A 167 3.42 13.69 -10.41
CA SER A 167 3.06 12.30 -10.07
C SER A 167 2.64 11.51 -11.31
N TYR A 168 1.71 12.04 -12.11
CA TYR A 168 1.20 11.34 -13.30
C TYR A 168 2.27 11.15 -14.38
N LEU A 169 3.11 12.17 -14.58
CA LEU A 169 4.24 12.10 -15.51
C LEU A 169 5.24 11.02 -15.08
N LEU A 170 5.54 10.93 -13.79
CA LEU A 170 6.44 9.91 -13.24
C LEU A 170 5.88 8.51 -13.50
N VAL A 171 4.59 8.27 -13.24
CA VAL A 171 3.97 6.96 -13.52
C VAL A 171 4.07 6.60 -14.99
N ALA A 172 3.70 7.53 -15.88
CA ALA A 172 3.79 7.31 -17.32
C ALA A 172 5.23 7.01 -17.76
N ALA A 173 6.21 7.75 -17.24
CA ALA A 173 7.62 7.52 -17.52
C ALA A 173 8.09 6.15 -17.03
N VAL A 174 7.71 5.72 -15.83
CA VAL A 174 8.07 4.40 -15.28
C VAL A 174 7.43 3.27 -16.07
N ILE A 175 6.16 3.39 -16.49
CA ILE A 175 5.49 2.41 -17.35
C ILE A 175 6.24 2.29 -18.69
N LEU A 176 6.54 3.41 -19.34
CA LEU A 176 7.27 3.43 -20.62
C LEU A 176 8.69 2.88 -20.47
N PHE A 177 9.37 3.20 -19.38
CA PHE A 177 10.71 2.69 -19.08
C PHE A 177 10.73 1.18 -18.85
N GLY A 178 9.63 0.61 -18.32
CA GLY A 178 9.47 -0.84 -18.23
C GLY A 178 9.63 -1.54 -19.58
N LEU A 179 9.16 -0.94 -20.69
CA LEU A 179 9.32 -1.52 -22.03
C LEU A 179 10.79 -1.69 -22.44
N VAL A 180 11.67 -0.80 -21.96
CA VAL A 180 13.12 -0.87 -22.21
C VAL A 180 13.74 -2.11 -21.54
N PHE A 181 13.25 -2.50 -20.36
CA PHE A 181 13.70 -3.70 -19.64
C PHE A 181 13.00 -4.98 -20.12
N TYR A 182 11.76 -4.87 -20.58
CA TYR A 182 11.03 -6.00 -21.16
C TYR A 182 11.80 -6.63 -22.31
N TYR A 183 12.32 -5.82 -23.24
CA TYR A 183 12.96 -6.33 -24.45
C TYR A 183 14.22 -7.21 -24.18
N PRO A 184 15.25 -6.77 -23.44
CA PRO A 184 16.44 -7.59 -23.18
C PRO A 184 16.20 -8.74 -22.19
N PHE A 185 15.45 -8.50 -21.11
CA PHE A 185 15.39 -9.45 -19.99
C PHE A 185 14.25 -10.45 -20.10
N VAL A 186 13.10 -10.03 -20.65
CA VAL A 186 11.92 -10.90 -20.76
C VAL A 186 11.79 -11.46 -22.17
N TYR A 187 11.90 -10.62 -23.19
CA TYR A 187 11.75 -11.05 -24.58
C TYR A 187 12.98 -11.79 -25.11
N LEU A 188 14.17 -11.23 -24.99
CA LEU A 188 15.42 -11.87 -25.42
C LEU A 188 15.97 -12.89 -24.40
N LYS A 189 15.43 -12.91 -23.18
CA LYS A 189 15.90 -13.77 -22.06
C LYS A 189 17.41 -13.70 -21.85
N LYS A 190 18.01 -12.51 -21.98
CA LYS A 190 19.44 -12.34 -21.69
C LYS A 190 19.66 -12.36 -20.19
N GLU A 191 20.35 -13.40 -19.71
CA GLU A 191 20.85 -13.45 -18.34
C GLU A 191 21.99 -12.45 -18.15
N LEU A 192 21.93 -11.68 -17.07
CA LEU A 192 23.06 -10.87 -16.62
C LEU A 192 24.15 -11.79 -16.08
N LYS A 193 25.18 -12.03 -16.88
CA LYS A 193 26.43 -12.65 -16.41
C LYS A 193 27.15 -11.68 -15.49
N ILE A 194 26.91 -11.79 -14.19
CA ILE A 194 27.66 -11.06 -13.18
C ILE A 194 28.79 -11.97 -12.74
N THR A 195 29.96 -11.80 -13.37
CA THR A 195 31.20 -12.42 -12.94
C THR A 195 31.58 -11.82 -11.58
N THR A 196 31.32 -12.56 -10.50
CA THR A 196 31.89 -12.25 -9.20
C THR A 196 33.41 -12.44 -9.28
N SER A 197 34.18 -11.47 -8.80
CA SER A 197 35.65 -11.46 -8.88
C SER A 197 36.34 -12.46 -7.95
N ASN A 198 35.61 -13.44 -7.42
CA ASN A 198 36.19 -14.56 -6.68
C ASN A 198 35.76 -15.83 -7.37
N GLY A 199 36.74 -16.49 -8.00
CA GLY A 199 36.56 -17.79 -8.61
C GLY A 199 35.92 -18.78 -7.64
N SER A 200 35.15 -19.70 -8.22
CA SER A 200 34.46 -20.84 -7.60
C SER A 200 33.15 -20.55 -6.85
N VAL A 201 32.05 -20.47 -7.61
CA VAL A 201 30.74 -21.00 -7.17
C VAL A 201 30.20 -21.90 -8.28
N HIS A 202 29.77 -23.11 -7.89
CA HIS A 202 29.58 -24.30 -8.71
C HIS A 202 28.71 -24.16 -9.97
N ARG A 203 29.23 -24.71 -11.08
CA ARG A 203 28.43 -25.26 -12.19
C ARG A 203 27.67 -26.50 -11.70
N HIS A 204 26.39 -26.36 -11.32
CA HIS A 204 25.50 -27.53 -11.23
C HIS A 204 24.05 -27.30 -11.70
N GLY A 205 23.68 -26.10 -12.19
CA GLY A 205 22.33 -25.81 -12.66
C GLY A 205 22.11 -25.92 -14.18
N GLN A 206 23.16 -25.84 -15.00
CA GLN A 206 23.00 -25.58 -16.44
C GLN A 206 23.04 -26.81 -17.36
N SER A 207 23.45 -27.99 -16.90
CA SER A 207 23.42 -29.20 -17.76
C SER A 207 22.04 -29.90 -17.78
N VAL A 208 21.16 -29.58 -16.83
CA VAL A 208 19.86 -30.25 -16.69
C VAL A 208 18.77 -29.63 -17.59
N ALA A 209 18.92 -28.37 -18.01
CA ALA A 209 17.86 -27.66 -18.75
C ALA A 209 17.84 -27.95 -20.27
N ILE A 210 19.00 -28.28 -20.86
CA ILE A 210 19.10 -28.48 -22.32
C ILE A 210 18.93 -29.96 -22.69
N GLU A 211 19.31 -30.88 -21.80
CA GLU A 211 19.13 -32.32 -22.03
C GLU A 211 17.67 -32.77 -21.75
N ASN A 212 16.98 -32.14 -20.78
CA ASN A 212 15.58 -32.46 -20.44
C ASN A 212 14.55 -32.19 -21.54
N ARG A 213 14.87 -31.39 -22.57
CA ARG A 213 13.92 -31.13 -23.68
C ARG A 213 13.91 -32.20 -24.75
N ARG A 214 15.01 -32.94 -24.94
CA ARG A 214 15.08 -34.04 -25.93
C ARG A 214 14.67 -35.38 -25.33
N THR A 215 14.85 -35.57 -24.03
CA THR A 215 14.35 -36.75 -23.30
C THR A 215 12.86 -36.67 -22.97
N SER A 216 12.25 -35.49 -22.80
CA SER A 216 10.81 -35.36 -22.45
C SER A 216 9.87 -36.06 -23.45
N THR A 217 10.17 -36.07 -24.75
CA THR A 217 9.28 -36.69 -25.75
C THR A 217 9.39 -38.22 -25.81
N LYS A 218 10.55 -38.82 -25.46
CA LYS A 218 10.74 -40.29 -25.39
C LYS A 218 10.46 -40.85 -23.99
N PHE A 219 10.64 -40.05 -22.95
CA PHE A 219 10.39 -40.43 -21.56
C PHE A 219 8.88 -40.44 -21.26
N ASN A 220 8.08 -39.57 -21.87
CA ASN A 220 6.62 -39.52 -21.63
C ASN A 220 5.88 -40.80 -22.07
N SER A 221 6.37 -41.55 -23.06
CA SER A 221 5.72 -42.80 -23.51
C SER A 221 6.11 -44.03 -22.67
N GLN A 222 7.33 -44.08 -22.13
CA GLN A 222 7.77 -45.17 -21.24
C GLN A 222 7.39 -44.90 -19.77
N LEU A 223 7.33 -43.63 -19.35
CA LEU A 223 6.92 -43.24 -17.99
C LEU A 223 5.41 -43.44 -17.77
N ALA A 224 4.57 -43.27 -18.79
CA ALA A 224 3.13 -43.52 -18.70
C ALA A 224 2.77 -44.99 -18.37
N LEU A 225 3.68 -45.94 -18.67
CA LEU A 225 3.53 -47.36 -18.34
C LEU A 225 4.16 -47.74 -16.99
N LEU A 226 5.02 -46.89 -16.43
CA LEU A 226 5.73 -47.13 -15.16
C LEU A 226 5.23 -46.27 -13.99
N THR A 227 4.40 -45.25 -14.22
CA THR A 227 3.80 -44.39 -13.17
C THR A 227 2.45 -44.90 -12.65
N ALA A 228 2.26 -46.21 -12.58
CA ALA A 228 1.12 -46.80 -11.86
C ALA A 228 1.29 -46.74 -10.31
N GLU A 229 2.32 -46.07 -9.79
CA GLU A 229 2.55 -45.95 -8.35
C GLU A 229 2.75 -44.48 -7.89
N SER A 230 1.71 -43.98 -7.22
CA SER A 230 1.58 -42.82 -6.30
C SER A 230 2.13 -41.42 -6.70
N PRO A 231 1.33 -40.35 -6.55
CA PRO A 231 1.74 -39.00 -6.96
C PRO A 231 2.64 -38.33 -5.90
N LYS A 232 3.73 -37.69 -6.35
CA LYS A 232 4.55 -36.78 -5.54
C LYS A 232 3.83 -35.43 -5.39
N ASP A 233 3.77 -34.94 -4.14
CA ASP A 233 3.07 -33.74 -3.69
C ASP A 233 3.42 -32.46 -4.47
N GLU A 234 2.55 -32.03 -5.39
CA GLU A 234 2.45 -30.61 -5.75
C GLU A 234 1.95 -29.83 -4.51
N VAL A 235 2.62 -28.74 -4.17
CA VAL A 235 2.18 -27.83 -3.09
C VAL A 235 0.94 -27.07 -3.56
N VAL A 236 -0.22 -27.70 -3.45
CA VAL A 236 -1.52 -27.10 -3.80
C VAL A 236 -2.07 -26.35 -2.57
N LEU A 237 -2.47 -25.09 -2.77
CA LEU A 237 -3.15 -24.30 -1.72
C LEU A 237 -4.47 -24.98 -1.33
N LYS A 238 -4.63 -25.26 -0.03
CA LYS A 238 -5.85 -25.92 0.47
C LYS A 238 -7.01 -24.91 0.49
N ARG A 239 -8.14 -25.25 -0.15
CA ARG A 239 -9.40 -24.48 -0.12
C ARG A 239 -10.03 -24.45 1.27
N ARG A 240 -9.66 -23.46 2.08
CA ARG A 240 -10.08 -23.35 3.49
C ARG A 240 -11.08 -22.22 3.73
N LEU A 241 -11.13 -21.20 2.88
CA LEU A 241 -11.93 -19.99 3.11
C LEU A 241 -13.39 -20.19 2.71
N GLY A 242 -14.32 -19.96 3.63
CA GLY A 242 -15.76 -19.97 3.36
C GLY A 242 -16.30 -18.61 2.92
N LEU A 243 -17.62 -18.53 2.69
CA LEU A 243 -18.30 -17.28 2.32
C LEU A 243 -18.09 -16.16 3.35
N PHE A 244 -18.29 -16.47 4.64
CA PHE A 244 -18.11 -15.49 5.72
C PHE A 244 -16.68 -14.91 5.74
N SER A 245 -15.67 -15.76 5.57
CA SER A 245 -14.28 -15.32 5.44
C SER A 245 -14.07 -14.43 4.22
N GLY A 246 -14.70 -14.76 3.08
CA GLY A 246 -14.67 -13.93 1.87
C GLY A 246 -15.27 -12.54 2.09
N VAL A 247 -16.44 -12.45 2.71
CA VAL A 247 -17.08 -11.17 3.06
C VAL A 247 -16.19 -10.34 4.01
N CYS A 248 -15.63 -10.96 5.06
CA CYS A 248 -14.72 -10.29 5.98
C CYS A 248 -13.43 -9.80 5.30
N ILE A 249 -12.91 -10.54 4.31
CA ILE A 249 -11.77 -10.10 3.50
C ILE A 249 -12.15 -8.87 2.67
N VAL A 250 -13.30 -8.87 1.99
CA VAL A 250 -13.78 -7.69 1.23
C VAL A 250 -13.93 -6.48 2.13
N ILE A 251 -14.66 -6.60 3.24
CA ILE A 251 -14.87 -5.50 4.18
C ILE A 251 -13.54 -5.03 4.77
N GLY A 252 -12.68 -5.96 5.18
CA GLY A 252 -11.42 -5.65 5.85
C GLY A 252 -10.33 -5.06 4.97
N THR A 253 -10.37 -5.35 3.66
CA THR A 253 -9.44 -4.80 2.67
C THR A 253 -9.87 -3.42 2.19
N ILE A 254 -11.18 -3.19 2.00
CA ILE A 254 -11.70 -1.89 1.57
C ILE A 254 -11.72 -0.90 2.74
N ILE A 255 -12.15 -1.34 3.93
CA ILE A 255 -12.10 -0.50 5.13
C ILE A 255 -10.63 -0.34 5.56
N GLY A 256 -10.06 0.78 5.14
CA GLY A 256 -8.69 1.19 5.43
C GLY A 256 -8.60 2.59 6.03
N SER A 257 -7.43 3.21 5.88
CA SER A 257 -7.21 4.60 6.26
C SER A 257 -7.98 5.61 5.39
N GLY A 258 -8.41 5.22 4.19
CA GLY A 258 -9.04 6.12 3.22
C GLY A 258 -10.27 6.85 3.73
N ILE A 259 -11.13 6.20 4.53
CA ILE A 259 -12.32 6.85 5.12
C ILE A 259 -11.98 7.98 6.10
N PHE A 260 -10.74 8.01 6.62
CA PHE A 260 -10.27 9.04 7.54
C PHE A 260 -9.48 10.16 6.84
N ILE A 261 -9.23 10.04 5.54
CA ILE A 261 -8.47 11.01 4.73
C ILE A 261 -9.39 11.67 3.70
N SER A 262 -10.08 10.86 2.89
CA SER A 262 -10.89 11.31 1.76
C SER A 262 -12.05 12.27 2.08
N PRO A 263 -12.70 12.28 3.27
CA PRO A 263 -13.82 13.20 3.52
C PRO A 263 -13.46 14.68 3.32
N LYS A 264 -12.28 15.10 3.79
CA LYS A 264 -11.78 16.47 3.61
C LYS A 264 -11.62 16.77 2.13
N SER A 265 -10.83 15.95 1.43
CA SER A 265 -10.47 16.23 0.05
C SER A 265 -11.67 16.13 -0.91
N ILE A 266 -12.71 15.32 -0.62
CA ILE A 266 -13.97 15.32 -1.39
C ILE A 266 -14.81 16.57 -1.09
N LEU A 267 -14.87 17.01 0.17
CA LEU A 267 -15.60 18.22 0.53
C LEU A 267 -14.94 19.47 -0.08
N GLU A 268 -13.61 19.50 -0.16
CA GLU A 268 -12.84 20.55 -0.82
C GLU A 268 -13.24 20.72 -2.29
N GLU A 269 -13.44 19.61 -3.01
CA GLU A 269 -13.85 19.65 -4.41
C GLU A 269 -15.34 19.97 -4.61
N THR A 270 -16.19 19.38 -3.77
CA THR A 270 -17.66 19.48 -3.92
C THR A 270 -18.25 20.76 -3.33
N LYS A 271 -17.58 21.35 -2.32
CA LYS A 271 -18.00 22.53 -1.53
C LYS A 271 -19.35 22.39 -0.80
N SER A 272 -20.05 21.27 -0.99
CA SER A 272 -21.39 20.99 -0.48
C SER A 272 -21.44 19.61 0.17
N VAL A 273 -22.12 19.54 1.31
CA VAL A 273 -22.33 18.29 2.07
C VAL A 273 -23.20 17.32 1.28
N GLY A 274 -24.28 17.81 0.66
CA GLY A 274 -25.20 16.99 -0.12
C GLY A 274 -24.51 16.33 -1.32
N LEU A 275 -23.73 17.10 -2.08
CA LEU A 275 -22.96 16.54 -3.19
C LEU A 275 -21.86 15.58 -2.71
N CYS A 276 -21.17 15.89 -1.61
CA CYS A 276 -20.17 14.99 -1.02
C CYS A 276 -20.77 13.60 -0.69
N LEU A 277 -21.95 13.54 -0.05
CA LEU A 277 -22.63 12.27 0.28
C LEU A 277 -23.09 11.50 -0.97
N ILE A 278 -23.57 12.21 -2.00
CA ILE A 278 -23.91 11.60 -3.30
C ILE A 278 -22.67 10.96 -3.92
N ILE A 279 -21.54 11.67 -3.93
CA ILE A 279 -20.29 11.15 -4.49
C ILE A 279 -19.83 9.91 -3.73
N TRP A 280 -19.87 9.89 -2.40
CA TRP A 280 -19.58 8.68 -1.62
C TRP A 280 -20.44 7.49 -2.05
N THR A 281 -21.74 7.70 -2.25
CA THR A 281 -22.66 6.64 -2.66
C THR A 281 -22.36 6.15 -4.07
N ILE A 282 -22.15 7.06 -5.03
CA ILE A 282 -21.86 6.71 -6.43
C ILE A 282 -20.48 6.03 -6.55
N CYS A 283 -19.45 6.48 -5.83
CA CYS A 283 -18.15 5.79 -5.75
C CYS A 283 -18.29 4.34 -5.29
N GLY A 284 -19.16 4.09 -4.32
CA GLY A 284 -19.52 2.77 -3.87
C GLY A 284 -20.18 1.92 -4.95
N LEU A 285 -21.15 2.48 -5.68
CA LEU A 285 -21.81 1.80 -6.79
C LEU A 285 -20.85 1.46 -7.94
N ILE A 286 -19.97 2.39 -8.30
CA ILE A 286 -18.90 2.16 -9.30
C ILE A 286 -17.98 1.02 -8.84
N SER A 287 -17.67 0.97 -7.55
CA SER A 287 -16.83 -0.08 -6.97
C SER A 287 -17.50 -1.46 -6.99
N ILE A 288 -18.83 -1.53 -6.82
CA ILE A 288 -19.62 -2.77 -7.03
C ILE A 288 -19.50 -3.22 -8.49
N LEU A 289 -19.69 -2.32 -9.45
CA LEU A 289 -19.59 -2.67 -10.87
C LEU A 289 -18.19 -3.16 -11.25
N GLY A 290 -17.14 -2.50 -10.77
CA GLY A 290 -15.75 -2.93 -10.98
C GLY A 290 -15.46 -4.29 -10.37
N ALA A 291 -15.90 -4.52 -9.13
CA ALA A 291 -15.72 -5.80 -8.44
C ALA A 291 -16.49 -6.94 -9.10
N LEU A 292 -17.67 -6.68 -9.68
CA LEU A 292 -18.41 -7.69 -10.45
C LEU A 292 -17.67 -8.08 -11.73
N CYS A 293 -17.08 -7.11 -12.45
CA CYS A 293 -16.25 -7.41 -13.62
C CYS A 293 -15.05 -8.30 -13.24
N TYR A 294 -14.39 -7.96 -12.12
CA TYR A 294 -13.30 -8.77 -11.58
C TYR A 294 -13.78 -10.16 -11.15
N ALA A 295 -14.94 -10.27 -10.51
CA ALA A 295 -15.49 -11.56 -10.09
C ALA A 295 -15.77 -12.48 -11.30
N GLU A 296 -16.23 -11.93 -12.43
CA GLU A 296 -16.42 -12.72 -13.65
C GLU A 296 -15.08 -13.25 -14.18
N ILE A 297 -14.09 -12.38 -14.42
CA ILE A 297 -12.80 -12.82 -14.98
C ILE A 297 -12.04 -13.75 -14.03
N GLY A 298 -12.15 -13.54 -12.71
CA GLY A 298 -11.57 -14.41 -11.70
C GLY A 298 -12.23 -15.78 -11.60
N ALA A 299 -13.52 -15.89 -11.93
CA ALA A 299 -14.20 -17.17 -12.05
C ALA A 299 -13.81 -17.93 -13.34
N VAL A 300 -13.49 -17.22 -14.42
CA VAL A 300 -13.06 -17.80 -15.71
C VAL A 300 -11.58 -18.20 -15.68
N ILE A 301 -10.73 -17.44 -15.00
CA ILE A 301 -9.28 -17.68 -14.87
C ILE A 301 -8.95 -17.83 -13.37
N PRO A 302 -9.19 -18.99 -12.76
CA PRO A 302 -8.95 -19.23 -11.34
C PRO A 302 -7.47 -19.57 -11.10
N ARG A 303 -6.56 -18.65 -11.45
CA ARG A 303 -5.12 -18.77 -11.24
C ARG A 303 -4.59 -17.71 -10.26
N ASN A 304 -3.57 -18.08 -9.49
CA ASN A 304 -2.80 -17.14 -8.68
C ASN A 304 -2.15 -16.05 -9.54
N GLY A 305 -2.15 -14.83 -9.02
CA GLY A 305 -1.61 -13.64 -9.71
C GLY A 305 -2.65 -12.61 -10.15
N ALA A 306 -3.95 -12.92 -10.01
CA ALA A 306 -5.07 -12.01 -10.30
C ALA A 306 -4.86 -11.22 -11.60
N GLU A 307 -4.59 -9.92 -11.50
CA GLU A 307 -4.42 -8.99 -12.63
C GLU A 307 -3.35 -9.45 -13.63
N VAL A 308 -2.24 -10.03 -13.16
CA VAL A 308 -1.19 -10.57 -14.04
C VAL A 308 -1.74 -11.68 -14.94
N ALA A 309 -2.47 -12.62 -14.33
CA ALA A 309 -3.07 -13.74 -15.03
C ALA A 309 -4.20 -13.27 -15.96
N TYR A 310 -4.99 -12.28 -15.53
CA TYR A 310 -6.08 -11.71 -16.31
C TYR A 310 -5.60 -10.97 -17.55
N LEU A 311 -4.55 -10.17 -17.43
CA LEU A 311 -3.95 -9.46 -18.57
C LEU A 311 -3.28 -10.45 -19.53
N LYS A 312 -2.50 -11.39 -18.99
CA LYS A 312 -1.77 -12.39 -19.78
C LYS A 312 -2.71 -13.30 -20.57
N GLU A 313 -3.72 -13.88 -19.92
CA GLU A 313 -4.62 -14.82 -20.58
C GLU A 313 -5.81 -14.14 -21.26
N GLY A 314 -6.37 -13.08 -20.66
CA GLY A 314 -7.54 -12.40 -21.18
C GLY A 314 -7.22 -11.65 -22.46
N ILE A 315 -6.27 -10.71 -22.41
CA ILE A 315 -5.83 -9.97 -23.61
C ILE A 315 -5.00 -10.87 -24.52
N GLY A 316 -4.17 -11.75 -23.95
CA GLY A 316 -3.37 -12.71 -24.72
C GLY A 316 -4.21 -13.68 -25.56
N SER A 317 -5.46 -13.96 -25.18
CA SER A 317 -6.37 -14.77 -26.00
C SER A 317 -6.72 -14.12 -27.35
N VAL A 318 -6.64 -12.79 -27.45
CA VAL A 318 -6.88 -12.05 -28.70
C VAL A 318 -5.55 -11.71 -29.37
N HIS A 319 -4.59 -11.18 -28.60
CA HIS A 319 -3.26 -10.80 -29.06
C HIS A 319 -2.20 -11.36 -28.10
N GLY A 320 -1.70 -12.56 -28.39
CA GLY A 320 -0.79 -13.31 -27.51
C GLY A 320 0.40 -12.51 -26.98
N ARG A 321 1.04 -11.69 -27.82
CA ARG A 321 2.18 -10.84 -27.41
C ARG A 321 1.78 -9.65 -26.53
N THR A 322 0.65 -9.00 -26.83
CA THR A 322 0.22 -7.81 -26.09
C THR A 322 -0.16 -8.16 -24.65
N GLY A 323 -0.79 -9.32 -24.43
CA GLY A 323 -1.11 -9.79 -23.07
C GLY A 323 0.13 -9.97 -22.18
N ASP A 324 1.22 -10.51 -22.74
CA ASP A 324 2.47 -10.74 -22.00
C ASP A 324 3.18 -9.42 -21.63
N ILE A 325 3.21 -8.45 -22.57
CA ILE A 325 3.76 -7.11 -22.33
C ILE A 325 2.97 -6.40 -21.22
N LEU A 326 1.63 -6.41 -21.30
CA LEU A 326 0.79 -5.73 -20.32
C LEU A 326 0.86 -6.38 -18.93
N ALA A 327 0.97 -7.70 -18.86
CA ALA A 327 1.17 -8.41 -17.60
C ALA A 327 2.53 -8.07 -16.97
N TYR A 328 3.59 -7.94 -17.78
CA TYR A 328 4.90 -7.45 -17.31
C TYR A 328 4.82 -6.01 -16.81
N LEU A 329 4.22 -5.10 -17.58
CA LEU A 329 4.08 -3.68 -17.21
C LEU A 329 3.28 -3.50 -15.91
N PHE A 330 2.28 -4.35 -15.69
CA PHE A 330 1.55 -4.40 -14.43
C PHE A 330 2.47 -4.78 -13.26
N ILE A 331 3.22 -5.90 -13.36
CA ILE A 331 4.16 -6.31 -12.30
C ILE A 331 5.19 -5.21 -12.04
N TRP A 332 5.80 -4.68 -13.10
CA TRP A 332 6.79 -3.61 -13.04
C TRP A 332 6.27 -2.39 -12.27
N THR A 333 5.09 -1.90 -12.64
CA THR A 333 4.48 -0.71 -12.03
C THR A 333 3.98 -1.00 -10.62
N SER A 334 3.40 -2.18 -10.39
CA SER A 334 2.88 -2.59 -9.10
C SER A 334 3.98 -2.72 -8.04
N THR A 335 5.12 -3.29 -8.42
CA THR A 335 6.28 -3.47 -7.55
C THR A 335 7.00 -2.15 -7.28
N LEU A 336 7.18 -1.28 -8.29
CA LEU A 336 7.96 -0.05 -8.15
C LEU A 336 7.18 1.15 -7.61
N ILE A 337 5.89 1.26 -7.94
CA ILE A 337 5.08 2.44 -7.61
C ILE A 337 3.90 2.06 -6.73
N THR A 338 2.99 1.22 -7.21
CA THR A 338 1.66 1.06 -6.61
C THR A 338 1.76 0.53 -5.17
N THR A 339 2.51 -0.55 -4.96
CA THR A 339 2.62 -1.18 -3.65
C THR A 339 3.42 -0.32 -2.66
N PRO A 340 4.61 0.21 -3.01
CA PRO A 340 5.36 1.08 -2.09
C PRO A 340 4.62 2.36 -1.72
N SER A 341 3.97 3.03 -2.70
CA SER A 341 3.19 4.25 -2.44
C SER A 341 2.06 3.99 -1.45
N THR A 342 1.37 2.86 -1.58
CA THR A 342 0.26 2.50 -0.67
C THR A 342 0.77 2.22 0.75
N ILE A 343 1.91 1.52 0.88
CA ILE A 343 2.56 1.28 2.19
C ILE A 343 2.95 2.63 2.82
N ALA A 344 3.58 3.53 2.05
CA ALA A 344 3.98 4.85 2.51
C ALA A 344 2.78 5.69 2.99
N VAL A 345 1.69 5.78 2.20
CA VAL A 345 0.46 6.50 2.59
C VAL A 345 -0.10 5.98 3.90
N ILE A 346 -0.19 4.66 4.06
CA ILE A 346 -0.74 4.04 5.27
C ILE A 346 0.19 4.28 6.46
N SER A 347 1.51 4.22 6.28
CA SER A 347 2.50 4.50 7.32
C SER A 347 2.51 5.97 7.74
N LEU A 348 2.38 6.92 6.81
CA LEU A 348 2.19 8.33 7.14
C LEU A 348 0.89 8.55 7.91
N THR A 349 -0.19 7.87 7.50
CA THR A 349 -1.47 7.93 8.20
C THR A 349 -1.35 7.38 9.61
N PHE A 350 -0.69 6.23 9.79
CA PHE A 350 -0.39 5.66 11.10
C PHE A 350 0.29 6.67 12.00
N SER A 351 1.36 7.30 11.51
CA SER A 351 2.15 8.26 12.29
C SER A 351 1.34 9.48 12.69
N ARG A 352 0.56 10.05 11.76
CA ARG A 352 -0.30 11.20 12.05
C ARG A 352 -1.30 10.88 13.16
N TYR A 353 -2.06 9.80 13.02
CA TYR A 353 -3.08 9.43 14.01
C TYR A 353 -2.49 8.95 15.34
N PHE A 354 -1.36 8.21 15.31
CA PHE A 354 -0.69 7.75 16.51
C PHE A 354 -0.14 8.93 17.33
N LEU A 355 0.61 9.84 16.68
CA LEU A 355 1.13 11.04 17.34
C LEU A 355 0.01 11.93 17.86
N SER A 356 -1.09 12.08 17.10
CA SER A 356 -2.28 12.81 17.56
C SER A 356 -2.85 12.20 18.85
N GLY A 357 -2.96 10.88 18.93
CA GLY A 357 -3.47 10.20 20.12
C GLY A 357 -2.54 10.30 21.33
N VAL A 358 -1.22 10.27 21.10
CA VAL A 358 -0.19 10.40 22.15
C VAL A 358 -0.09 11.84 22.67
N MET A 359 -0.12 12.83 21.78
CA MET A 359 -0.02 14.25 22.13
C MET A 359 -1.31 14.77 22.79
N GLY A 360 -2.46 14.15 22.52
CA GLY A 360 -3.73 14.49 23.14
C GLY A 360 -4.13 15.94 22.86
N ASP A 361 -4.43 16.70 23.92
CA ASP A 361 -4.93 18.08 23.81
C ASP A 361 -3.89 19.04 23.20
N SER A 362 -2.60 18.77 23.39
CA SER A 362 -1.49 19.55 22.81
C SER A 362 -1.42 19.47 21.28
N TYR A 363 -2.18 18.58 20.64
CA TYR A 363 -2.23 18.46 19.18
C TYR A 363 -2.82 19.69 18.49
N LEU A 364 -3.84 20.34 19.08
CA LEU A 364 -4.48 21.52 18.50
C LEU A 364 -3.60 22.77 18.57
N ASP A 365 -2.74 22.85 19.59
CA ASP A 365 -1.91 24.04 19.84
C ASP A 365 -0.69 24.09 18.92
N CYS A 366 -0.10 22.95 18.57
CA CYS A 366 1.13 22.92 17.77
C CYS A 366 1.21 21.87 16.66
N GLY A 367 0.34 20.85 16.64
CA GLY A 367 0.44 19.71 15.71
C GLY A 367 1.82 19.01 15.74
N PRO A 368 1.96 17.79 15.19
CA PRO A 368 3.27 17.24 14.93
C PRO A 368 3.85 17.88 13.67
N SER A 369 5.12 18.28 13.70
CA SER A 369 5.82 18.75 12.48
C SER A 369 5.82 17.66 11.41
N LYS A 370 5.85 18.06 10.13
CA LYS A 370 5.81 17.13 9.00
C LYS A 370 7.00 16.15 9.04
N GLU A 371 8.14 16.62 9.53
CA GLU A 371 9.38 15.86 9.69
C GLU A 371 9.22 14.77 10.76
N LEU A 372 8.59 15.09 11.90
CA LEU A 372 8.34 14.14 12.98
C LEU A 372 7.39 13.02 12.52
N VAL A 373 6.33 13.37 11.80
CA VAL A 373 5.40 12.41 11.20
C VAL A 373 6.13 11.46 10.24
N THR A 374 7.01 12.01 9.41
CA THR A 374 7.79 11.24 8.43
C THR A 374 8.76 10.29 9.11
N LEU A 375 9.48 10.76 10.14
CA LEU A 375 10.43 9.95 10.88
C LEU A 375 9.74 8.80 11.61
N PHE A 376 8.57 9.04 12.20
CA PHE A 376 7.73 7.98 12.78
C PHE A 376 7.19 7.02 11.72
N ALA A 377 6.90 7.49 10.50
CA ALA A 377 6.44 6.63 9.41
C ALA A 377 7.56 5.69 8.96
N ILE A 378 8.77 6.21 8.76
CA ILE A 378 9.98 5.42 8.46
C ILE A 378 10.26 4.43 9.60
N PHE A 379 10.15 4.86 10.86
CA PHE A 379 10.30 3.98 12.02
C PHE A 379 9.28 2.84 12.00
N THR A 380 8.02 3.13 11.66
CA THR A 380 6.96 2.13 11.53
C THR A 380 7.24 1.13 10.41
N ILE A 381 7.68 1.62 9.24
CA ILE A 381 8.07 0.77 8.10
C ILE A 381 9.26 -0.12 8.46
N ARG A 382 10.27 0.41 9.16
CA ARG A 382 11.41 -0.35 9.65
C ARG A 382 11.02 -1.38 10.71
N ILE A 383 10.07 -1.05 11.58
CA ILE A 383 9.48 -2.00 12.54
C ILE A 383 8.76 -3.13 11.82
N LEU A 384 7.95 -2.82 10.80
CA LEU A 384 7.27 -3.82 9.98
C LEU A 384 8.29 -4.78 9.34
N LEU A 385 9.40 -4.25 8.81
CA LEU A 385 10.50 -5.06 8.29
C LEU A 385 11.20 -5.88 9.38
N PHE A 386 11.46 -5.32 10.56
CA PHE A 386 12.06 -6.04 11.68
C PHE A 386 11.22 -7.24 12.13
N PHE A 387 9.89 -7.07 12.18
CA PHE A 387 8.96 -8.16 12.52
C PHE A 387 8.86 -9.24 11.43
N LEU A 388 9.04 -8.87 10.15
CA LEU A 388 8.92 -9.77 9.00
C LEU A 388 10.24 -10.48 8.64
N SER A 389 11.37 -9.80 8.76
CA SER A 389 12.73 -10.28 8.41
C SER A 389 13.38 -11.15 9.48
N ARG A 390 12.60 -11.65 10.44
CA ARG A 390 13.09 -12.34 11.64
C ARG A 390 13.61 -13.76 11.37
N SER A 391 14.26 -14.00 10.22
CA SER A 391 15.11 -15.15 9.90
C SER A 391 16.61 -14.79 9.86
N VAL A 392 17.00 -13.51 9.88
CA VAL A 392 18.42 -13.12 9.87
C VAL A 392 18.92 -12.59 11.23
N TYR A 393 18.04 -12.04 12.07
CA TYR A 393 18.46 -11.36 13.32
C TYR A 393 18.44 -12.25 14.58
N TYR A 394 17.95 -13.50 14.49
CA TYR A 394 17.59 -14.30 15.67
C TYR A 394 18.68 -15.19 16.27
N LEU A 395 19.94 -15.01 15.89
CA LEU A 395 21.04 -15.73 16.55
C LEU A 395 21.80 -14.89 17.60
N TYR A 396 21.58 -13.57 17.72
CA TYR A 396 22.45 -12.75 18.57
C TYR A 396 21.82 -11.83 19.61
N LEU A 397 20.54 -11.43 19.55
CA LEU A 397 20.01 -10.45 20.50
C LEU A 397 18.60 -10.79 21.02
N CYS A 398 18.49 -10.87 22.35
CA CYS A 398 17.29 -10.68 23.17
C CYS A 398 16.44 -11.92 23.52
N ARG A 399 16.81 -12.53 24.66
CA ARG A 399 16.00 -13.42 25.49
C ARG A 399 15.09 -12.66 26.50
N SER A 400 15.12 -11.32 26.54
CA SER A 400 14.55 -10.54 27.66
C SER A 400 13.40 -9.56 27.33
N PHE A 401 12.78 -9.59 26.15
CA PHE A 401 11.58 -8.79 25.85
C PHE A 401 10.49 -9.63 25.17
N LYS A 402 10.19 -10.78 25.78
CA LYS A 402 8.95 -11.54 25.52
C LYS A 402 7.89 -10.94 26.43
N VAL A 403 7.01 -10.11 25.86
CA VAL A 403 5.61 -9.85 26.20
C VAL A 403 5.31 -8.41 25.76
N MET A 404 4.20 -8.25 25.01
CA MET A 404 3.57 -6.97 24.66
C MET A 404 4.00 -6.26 23.36
N LEU A 405 4.17 -7.00 22.27
CA LEU A 405 3.55 -6.69 20.96
C LEU A 405 3.69 -7.96 20.09
N ILE A 406 2.55 -8.49 19.67
CA ILE A 406 2.35 -9.92 19.43
C ILE A 406 2.98 -10.38 18.10
N ASN A 407 3.97 -11.28 18.24
CA ASN A 407 4.52 -12.16 17.19
C ASN A 407 3.44 -13.04 16.60
N VAL A 408 2.85 -12.64 15.48
CA VAL A 408 1.87 -13.51 14.80
C VAL A 408 2.10 -13.62 13.28
N ASN A 409 2.82 -12.70 12.64
CA ASN A 409 3.13 -12.85 11.21
C ASN A 409 4.28 -13.82 10.89
N ALA A 410 5.03 -14.27 11.89
CA ALA A 410 6.26 -15.04 11.71
C ALA A 410 6.23 -16.49 12.26
N ILE A 411 5.09 -16.95 12.80
CA ILE A 411 4.99 -18.28 13.46
C ILE A 411 4.13 -19.26 12.65
N SER A 412 3.24 -18.76 11.78
CA SER A 412 2.50 -19.55 10.79
C SER A 412 1.68 -18.57 9.94
N VAL A 413 1.51 -18.81 8.63
CA VAL A 413 0.55 -18.07 7.78
C VAL A 413 -0.85 -18.02 8.43
N SER A 414 -1.21 -19.07 9.19
CA SER A 414 -2.47 -19.16 9.92
C SER A 414 -2.56 -18.15 11.07
N ALA A 415 -1.43 -17.81 11.68
CA ALA A 415 -1.37 -16.82 12.74
C ALA A 415 -1.52 -15.42 12.12
N ALA A 416 -0.77 -15.08 11.08
CA ALA A 416 -0.88 -13.80 10.35
C ALA A 416 -2.35 -13.48 9.97
N ASN A 417 -3.04 -14.49 9.45
CA ASN A 417 -4.45 -14.38 9.10
C ASN A 417 -5.36 -14.10 10.31
N ARG A 418 -5.11 -14.71 11.48
CA ARG A 418 -5.85 -14.42 12.72
C ARG A 418 -5.64 -12.98 13.21
N LEU A 419 -4.42 -12.45 13.13
CA LEU A 419 -4.16 -11.04 13.46
C LEU A 419 -4.89 -10.08 12.53
N ASN A 420 -4.87 -10.36 11.23
CA ASN A 420 -5.63 -9.54 10.26
C ASN A 420 -7.11 -9.52 10.59
N ILE A 421 -7.71 -10.66 10.97
CA ILE A 421 -9.12 -10.71 11.41
C ILE A 421 -9.34 -9.82 12.64
N ILE A 422 -8.45 -9.85 13.63
CA ILE A 422 -8.54 -8.97 14.81
C ILE A 422 -8.49 -7.50 14.39
N PHE A 423 -7.58 -7.11 13.50
CA PHE A 423 -7.51 -5.74 12.99
C PHE A 423 -8.79 -5.33 12.23
N VAL A 424 -9.40 -6.24 11.47
CA VAL A 424 -10.69 -5.99 10.81
C VAL A 424 -11.81 -5.78 11.82
N ILE A 425 -11.85 -6.57 12.89
CA ILE A 425 -12.82 -6.37 13.97
C ILE A 425 -12.61 -4.99 14.62
N CYS A 426 -11.36 -4.64 14.97
CA CYS A 426 -11.04 -3.32 15.52
C CYS A 426 -11.44 -2.17 14.57
N LYS A 427 -11.20 -2.32 13.27
CA LYS A 427 -11.62 -1.35 12.23
C LYS A 427 -13.12 -1.12 12.23
N VAL A 428 -13.89 -2.21 12.17
CA VAL A 428 -15.35 -2.15 12.12
C VAL A 428 -15.89 -1.54 13.42
N LEU A 429 -15.38 -1.95 14.59
CA LEU A 429 -15.78 -1.37 15.88
C LEU A 429 -15.49 0.13 15.95
N THR A 430 -14.34 0.58 15.45
CA THR A 430 -13.96 2.00 15.41
C THR A 430 -14.98 2.81 14.61
N ILE A 431 -15.35 2.33 13.42
CA ILE A 431 -16.33 2.97 12.55
C ILE A 431 -17.73 2.95 13.18
N MET A 432 -18.12 1.82 13.79
CA MET A 432 -19.41 1.71 14.48
C MET A 432 -19.54 2.72 15.63
N THR A 433 -18.48 2.95 16.41
CA THR A 433 -18.46 3.99 17.44
C THR A 433 -18.71 5.38 16.85
N VAL A 434 -18.06 5.71 15.73
CA VAL A 434 -18.27 7.00 15.03
C VAL A 434 -19.72 7.15 14.56
N ILE A 435 -20.31 6.08 14.01
CA ILE A 435 -21.70 6.08 13.53
C ILE A 435 -22.68 6.25 14.70
N ILE A 436 -22.53 5.49 15.78
CA ILE A 436 -23.44 5.53 16.94
C ILE A 436 -23.47 6.93 17.55
N VAL A 437 -22.30 7.54 17.74
CA VAL A 437 -22.21 8.91 18.30
C VAL A 437 -22.85 9.93 17.36
N GLY A 438 -22.69 9.78 16.04
CA GLY A 438 -23.37 10.62 15.05
C GLY A 438 -24.90 10.50 15.12
N LEU A 439 -25.43 9.28 15.23
CA LEU A 439 -26.87 9.04 15.38
C LEU A 439 -27.43 9.65 16.68
N VAL A 440 -26.69 9.56 17.79
CA VAL A 440 -27.06 10.20 19.06
C VAL A 440 -27.11 11.73 18.90
N ARG A 441 -26.12 12.33 18.22
CA ARG A 441 -26.07 13.77 17.96
C ARG A 441 -27.21 14.27 17.07
N ILE A 442 -27.62 13.46 16.08
CA ILE A 442 -28.82 13.71 15.27
C ILE A 442 -30.07 13.69 16.17
N GLY A 443 -30.19 12.71 17.06
CA GLY A 443 -31.30 12.63 18.03
C GLY A 443 -31.37 13.82 18.99
N GLN A 444 -30.23 14.46 19.28
CA GLN A 444 -30.13 15.70 20.06
C GLN A 444 -30.45 16.96 19.25
N GLY A 445 -30.77 16.85 17.95
CA GLY A 445 -31.16 17.97 17.10
C GLY A 445 -30.03 18.65 16.31
N HIS A 446 -28.78 18.16 16.37
CA HIS A 446 -27.62 18.73 15.66
C HIS A 446 -27.64 18.39 14.15
N THR A 447 -28.55 19.02 13.40
CA THR A 447 -28.81 18.72 11.97
C THR A 447 -28.58 19.92 11.04
N LEU A 448 -27.99 21.02 11.53
CA LEU A 448 -27.82 22.27 10.80
C LEU A 448 -27.12 22.10 9.44
N ASN A 449 -26.01 21.34 9.39
CA ASN A 449 -25.28 21.08 8.15
C ASN A 449 -26.05 20.21 7.15
N LEU A 450 -27.03 19.43 7.61
CA LEU A 450 -27.86 18.56 6.77
C LEU A 450 -29.07 19.29 6.19
N LYS A 451 -29.61 20.32 6.87
CA LYS A 451 -30.77 21.09 6.41
C LYS A 451 -30.50 21.91 5.14
N HIS A 452 -29.31 22.50 5.02
CA HIS A 452 -28.88 23.25 3.82
C HIS A 452 -27.73 22.54 3.09
N SER A 453 -27.89 21.23 2.87
CA SER A 453 -26.83 20.35 2.39
C SER A 453 -26.25 20.73 1.02
N PHE A 454 -27.07 21.27 0.10
CA PHE A 454 -26.68 21.68 -1.26
C PHE A 454 -26.25 23.15 -1.40
N HIS A 455 -26.12 23.89 -0.30
CA HIS A 455 -25.67 25.28 -0.39
C HIS A 455 -24.19 25.35 -0.78
N GLY A 456 -23.88 26.13 -1.84
CA GLY A 456 -22.52 26.33 -2.35
C GLY A 456 -21.96 25.18 -3.19
N THR A 457 -22.81 24.32 -3.75
CA THR A 457 -22.38 23.19 -4.60
C THR A 457 -21.58 23.66 -5.81
N THR A 458 -20.44 23.02 -6.07
CA THR A 458 -19.67 23.27 -7.30
C THR A 458 -20.50 22.87 -8.54
N THR A 459 -20.56 23.77 -9.53
CA THR A 459 -21.18 23.48 -10.83
C THR A 459 -20.13 23.09 -11.88
N LYS A 460 -18.85 23.11 -11.52
CA LYS A 460 -17.75 22.76 -12.42
C LYS A 460 -17.70 21.23 -12.58
N PRO A 461 -17.94 20.68 -13.79
CA PRO A 461 -17.94 19.22 -14.01
C PRO A 461 -16.62 18.55 -13.60
N PHE A 462 -15.54 19.31 -13.61
CA PHE A 462 -14.22 18.81 -13.29
C PHE A 462 -13.94 18.65 -11.79
N GLY A 463 -14.44 19.54 -10.93
CA GLY A 463 -14.31 19.34 -9.47
C GLY A 463 -15.03 18.08 -9.02
N VAL A 464 -16.16 17.76 -9.67
CA VAL A 464 -16.87 16.50 -9.46
C VAL A 464 -16.01 15.28 -9.87
N ALA A 465 -15.22 15.41 -10.94
CA ALA A 465 -14.28 14.36 -11.39
C ALA A 465 -13.21 14.04 -10.34
N LEU A 466 -12.55 15.08 -9.81
CA LEU A 466 -11.53 14.94 -8.78
C LEU A 466 -12.14 14.40 -7.50
N ALA A 467 -13.36 14.82 -7.14
CA ALA A 467 -14.07 14.27 -6.01
C ALA A 467 -14.34 12.75 -6.16
N PHE A 468 -14.71 12.30 -7.36
CA PHE A 468 -14.83 10.87 -7.67
C PHE A 468 -13.49 10.15 -7.53
N TYR A 469 -12.42 10.73 -8.05
CA TYR A 469 -11.07 10.18 -7.95
C TYR A 469 -10.65 9.99 -6.48
N LYS A 470 -10.79 11.03 -5.66
CA LYS A 470 -10.46 11.01 -4.21
C LYS A 470 -11.38 10.07 -3.40
N GLY A 471 -12.64 9.92 -3.80
CA GLY A 471 -13.59 8.98 -3.18
C GLY A 471 -13.35 7.52 -3.55
N LEU A 472 -12.98 7.25 -4.81
CA LEU A 472 -12.69 5.90 -5.27
C LEU A 472 -11.40 5.33 -4.64
N PHE A 473 -10.45 6.18 -4.26
CA PHE A 473 -9.31 5.77 -3.44
C PHE A 473 -9.76 5.12 -2.11
N ALA A 474 -10.75 5.69 -1.42
CA ALA A 474 -11.23 5.15 -0.15
C ALA A 474 -11.98 3.81 -0.30
N TYR A 475 -12.57 3.55 -1.48
CA TYR A 475 -13.17 2.27 -1.82
C TYR A 475 -12.17 1.26 -2.43
N GLY A 476 -10.90 1.64 -2.59
CA GLY A 476 -9.87 0.78 -3.18
C GLY A 476 -9.71 -0.55 -2.44
N GLY A 477 -9.28 -1.59 -3.18
CA GLY A 477 -8.97 -2.91 -2.62
C GLY A 477 -10.00 -4.00 -2.88
N TRP A 478 -11.11 -3.68 -3.56
CA TRP A 478 -12.11 -4.67 -3.99
C TRP A 478 -11.55 -5.75 -4.95
N ASN A 479 -10.45 -5.46 -5.65
CA ASN A 479 -9.73 -6.39 -6.52
C ASN A 479 -8.93 -7.46 -5.74
N ASN A 480 -8.61 -7.24 -4.45
CA ASN A 480 -7.77 -8.17 -3.68
C ASN A 480 -8.44 -9.52 -3.39
N LEU A 481 -9.78 -9.59 -3.39
CA LEU A 481 -10.50 -10.85 -3.20
C LEU A 481 -10.14 -11.87 -4.29
N ASN A 482 -9.88 -11.39 -5.50
CA ASN A 482 -9.49 -12.23 -6.62
C ASN A 482 -8.14 -12.94 -6.41
N SER A 483 -7.24 -12.33 -5.64
CA SER A 483 -5.93 -12.89 -5.31
C SER A 483 -6.01 -14.10 -4.38
N VAL A 484 -7.15 -14.32 -3.71
CA VAL A 484 -7.38 -15.47 -2.81
C VAL A 484 -8.43 -16.46 -3.37
N THR A 485 -8.74 -16.37 -4.66
CA THR A 485 -9.75 -17.21 -5.32
C THR A 485 -9.44 -18.71 -5.19
N GLU A 486 -8.17 -19.11 -5.28
CA GLU A 486 -7.75 -20.50 -5.15
C GLU A 486 -7.93 -21.08 -3.74
N GLU A 487 -7.94 -20.22 -2.71
CA GLU A 487 -8.15 -20.61 -1.31
C GLU A 487 -9.63 -20.66 -0.91
N LEU A 488 -10.52 -20.13 -1.75
CA LEU A 488 -11.96 -20.03 -1.51
C LEU A 488 -12.68 -21.35 -1.84
N LYS A 489 -13.53 -21.81 -0.92
CA LYS A 489 -14.47 -22.91 -1.18
C LYS A 489 -15.50 -22.43 -2.19
N ASN A 490 -15.82 -23.22 -3.21
CA ASN A 490 -16.80 -22.89 -4.26
C ASN A 490 -16.61 -21.47 -4.84
N PRO A 491 -15.45 -21.18 -5.48
CA PRO A 491 -15.08 -19.83 -5.87
C PRO A 491 -16.10 -19.18 -6.81
N LYS A 492 -16.68 -19.94 -7.76
CA LYS A 492 -17.70 -19.44 -8.70
C LYS A 492 -18.88 -18.73 -8.01
N ARG A 493 -19.34 -19.25 -6.86
CA ARG A 493 -20.49 -18.70 -6.11
C ARG A 493 -20.06 -17.78 -4.98
N ASN A 494 -19.07 -18.19 -4.19
CA ASN A 494 -18.68 -17.46 -2.99
C ASN A 494 -17.93 -16.17 -3.31
N LEU A 495 -17.23 -16.08 -4.45
CA LEU A 495 -16.58 -14.84 -4.89
C LEU A 495 -17.63 -13.75 -5.13
N TRP A 496 -18.66 -14.07 -5.92
CA TRP A 496 -19.76 -13.15 -6.21
C TRP A 496 -20.56 -12.76 -4.96
N LEU A 497 -20.96 -13.73 -4.13
CA LEU A 497 -21.70 -13.45 -2.90
C LEU A 497 -20.89 -12.57 -1.93
N SER A 498 -19.57 -12.75 -1.87
CA SER A 498 -18.71 -11.91 -1.03
C SER A 498 -18.72 -10.45 -1.49
N VAL A 499 -18.73 -10.21 -2.81
CA VAL A 499 -18.82 -8.86 -3.39
C VAL A 499 -20.18 -8.23 -3.11
N VAL A 500 -21.28 -8.93 -3.40
CA VAL A 500 -22.65 -8.40 -3.25
C VAL A 500 -23.06 -8.18 -1.80
N LEU A 501 -22.52 -8.94 -0.85
CA LEU A 501 -22.76 -8.71 0.58
C LEU A 501 -21.76 -7.70 1.18
N GLY A 502 -20.50 -7.78 0.80
CA GLY A 502 -19.42 -6.97 1.38
C GLY A 502 -19.49 -5.51 0.97
N LEU A 503 -19.58 -5.21 -0.34
CA LEU A 503 -19.49 -3.83 -0.82
C LEU A 503 -20.67 -2.95 -0.37
N PRO A 504 -21.94 -3.36 -0.50
CA PRO A 504 -23.06 -2.56 0.02
C PRO A 504 -22.94 -2.26 1.52
N SER A 505 -22.43 -3.22 2.30
CA SER A 505 -22.16 -3.00 3.73
C SER A 505 -21.15 -1.87 3.94
N VAL A 506 -20.06 -1.84 3.15
CA VAL A 506 -19.08 -0.75 3.21
C VAL A 506 -19.67 0.59 2.78
N ILE A 507 -20.53 0.61 1.75
CA ILE A 507 -21.21 1.84 1.31
C ILE A 507 -22.02 2.44 2.45
N VAL A 508 -22.84 1.62 3.10
CA VAL A 508 -23.65 2.05 4.25
C VAL A 508 -22.76 2.59 5.36
N LEU A 509 -21.69 1.87 5.72
CA LEU A 509 -20.77 2.31 6.77
C LEU A 509 -20.12 3.66 6.42
N TYR A 510 -19.59 3.83 5.22
CA TYR A 510 -18.91 5.05 4.80
C TYR A 510 -19.86 6.26 4.72
N VAL A 511 -21.06 6.09 4.18
CA VAL A 511 -22.05 7.16 4.12
C VAL A 511 -22.47 7.57 5.53
N LEU A 512 -22.74 6.61 6.43
CA LEU A 512 -23.09 6.89 7.81
C LEU A 512 -21.94 7.55 8.60
N THR A 513 -20.69 7.16 8.36
CA THR A 513 -19.53 7.83 8.95
C THR A 513 -19.41 9.27 8.50
N ASN A 514 -19.61 9.56 7.20
CA ASN A 514 -19.59 10.93 6.71
C ASN A 514 -20.76 11.76 7.26
N ILE A 515 -21.96 11.18 7.38
CA ILE A 515 -23.08 11.83 8.06
C ILE A 515 -22.69 12.18 9.51
N SER A 516 -22.05 11.26 10.24
CA SER A 516 -21.54 11.54 11.59
C SER A 516 -20.58 12.72 11.63
N TYR A 517 -19.61 12.79 10.69
CA TYR A 517 -18.69 13.93 10.60
C TYR A 517 -19.43 15.26 10.42
N PHE A 518 -20.41 15.32 9.52
CA PHE A 518 -21.17 16.55 9.27
C PHE A 518 -22.16 16.91 10.39
N THR A 519 -22.53 15.97 11.25
CA THR A 519 -23.40 16.26 12.42
C THR A 519 -22.63 16.82 13.60
N VAL A 520 -21.34 16.50 13.70
CA VAL A 520 -20.48 16.90 14.82
C VAL A 520 -19.68 18.16 14.49
N MET A 521 -19.16 18.27 13.26
CA MET A 521 -18.29 19.37 12.82
C MET A 521 -18.98 20.21 11.75
N ASN A 522 -18.64 21.50 11.69
CA ASN A 522 -19.05 22.36 10.58
C ASN A 522 -18.12 22.21 9.35
N LYS A 523 -18.53 22.75 8.20
CA LYS A 523 -17.75 22.65 6.95
C LYS A 523 -16.34 23.24 7.10
N VAL A 524 -16.21 24.37 7.79
CA VAL A 524 -14.93 25.09 7.91
C VAL A 524 -13.96 24.29 8.78
N GLU A 525 -14.42 23.79 9.92
CA GLU A 525 -13.67 22.93 10.83
C GLU A 525 -13.18 21.66 10.14
N LEU A 526 -14.03 21.02 9.32
CA LEU A 526 -13.63 19.82 8.59
C LEU A 526 -12.54 20.12 7.55
N LEU A 527 -12.66 21.23 6.83
CA LEU A 527 -11.69 21.66 5.83
C LEU A 527 -10.36 22.13 6.44
N SER A 528 -10.39 22.76 7.62
CA SER A 528 -9.18 23.19 8.33
C SER A 528 -8.47 22.07 9.07
N SER A 529 -9.12 20.91 9.23
CA SER A 529 -8.55 19.78 9.98
C SER A 529 -7.50 19.03 9.17
N ASP A 530 -6.36 18.74 9.78
CA ASP A 530 -5.33 17.86 9.19
C ASP A 530 -5.66 16.38 9.37
N ALA A 531 -6.41 16.04 10.44
CA ALA A 531 -6.87 14.69 10.72
C ALA A 531 -8.35 14.71 11.15
N VAL A 532 -9.25 14.48 10.19
CA VAL A 532 -10.72 14.63 10.35
C VAL A 532 -11.26 13.86 11.57
N ALA A 533 -10.79 12.63 11.79
CA ALA A 533 -11.28 11.82 12.90
C ALA A 533 -10.74 12.29 14.27
N VAL A 534 -9.59 12.97 14.33
CA VAL A 534 -9.07 13.54 15.58
C VAL A 534 -9.93 14.73 16.00
N THR A 535 -10.16 15.67 15.08
CA THR A 535 -11.04 16.83 15.32
C THR A 535 -12.45 16.38 15.70
N TRP A 536 -12.97 15.37 15.00
CA TRP A 536 -14.26 14.78 15.35
C TRP A 536 -14.26 14.22 16.79
N ALA A 537 -13.22 13.48 17.18
CA ALA A 537 -13.13 12.89 18.52
C ALA A 537 -13.06 13.95 19.62
N GLN A 538 -12.39 15.08 19.36
CA GLN A 538 -12.31 16.20 20.30
C GLN A 538 -13.70 16.77 20.59
N VAL A 539 -14.47 17.04 19.54
CA VAL A 539 -15.82 17.62 19.67
C VAL A 539 -16.83 16.60 20.20
N ALA A 540 -16.68 15.32 19.82
CA ALA A 540 -17.68 14.29 20.10
C ALA A 540 -17.46 13.53 21.42
N LEU A 541 -16.22 13.17 21.75
CA LEU A 541 -15.87 12.19 22.79
C LEU A 541 -15.23 12.81 24.05
N GLY A 542 -14.88 14.10 24.04
CA GLY A 542 -14.31 14.78 25.20
C GLY A 542 -13.06 14.04 25.76
N PRO A 543 -13.06 13.59 27.04
CA PRO A 543 -11.89 12.94 27.67
C PRO A 543 -11.38 11.67 26.94
N ALA A 544 -12.24 11.01 26.16
CA ALA A 544 -11.87 9.81 25.40
C ALA A 544 -11.22 10.12 24.04
N VAL A 545 -10.86 11.38 23.77
CA VAL A 545 -10.24 11.85 22.52
C VAL A 545 -9.03 11.02 22.10
N ARG A 546 -8.22 10.52 23.04
CA ARG A 546 -6.99 9.77 22.75
C ARG A 546 -7.26 8.36 22.22
N ALA A 547 -8.40 7.77 22.55
CA ALA A 547 -8.69 6.39 22.21
C ALA A 547 -8.93 6.20 20.70
N LEU A 548 -9.68 7.12 20.07
CA LEU A 548 -10.05 6.98 18.65
C LEU A 548 -8.83 7.04 17.71
N PRO A 549 -7.91 8.02 17.80
CA PRO A 549 -6.72 8.08 16.94
C PRO A 549 -5.78 6.87 17.14
N ILE A 550 -5.70 6.33 18.36
CA ILE A 550 -4.93 5.10 18.65
C ILE A 550 -5.58 3.89 17.96
N LEU A 551 -6.90 3.76 18.01
CA LEU A 551 -7.60 2.67 17.31
C LEU A 551 -7.46 2.78 15.78
N ILE A 552 -7.51 4.00 15.25
CA ILE A 552 -7.30 4.26 13.82
C ILE A 552 -5.86 3.92 13.41
N SER A 553 -4.86 4.24 14.23
CA SER A 553 -3.47 3.88 13.92
C SER A 553 -3.25 2.37 13.96
N ILE A 554 -3.78 1.64 14.95
CA ILE A 554 -3.71 0.17 14.98
C ILE A 554 -4.37 -0.44 13.73
N SER A 555 -5.48 0.13 13.26
CA SER A 555 -6.13 -0.23 12.00
C SER A 555 -5.23 -0.01 10.78
N ALA A 556 -4.57 1.14 10.68
CA ALA A 556 -3.65 1.46 9.60
C ALA A 556 -2.47 0.47 9.55
N LEU A 557 -1.90 0.11 10.71
CA LEU A 557 -0.82 -0.87 10.80
C LEU A 557 -1.23 -2.25 10.24
N GLY A 558 -2.46 -2.69 10.53
CA GLY A 558 -3.03 -3.91 9.97
C GLY A 558 -3.13 -3.88 8.44
N SER A 559 -3.55 -2.76 7.87
CA SER A 559 -3.63 -2.56 6.41
C SER A 559 -2.24 -2.61 5.75
N ALA A 560 -1.25 -1.92 6.34
CA ALA A 560 0.13 -1.91 5.82
C ALA A 560 0.73 -3.33 5.80
N SER A 561 0.53 -4.08 6.88
CA SER A 561 0.96 -5.48 6.96
C SER A 561 0.31 -6.35 5.88
N ALA A 562 -1.00 -6.21 5.64
CA ALA A 562 -1.71 -6.99 4.63
C ALA A 562 -1.22 -6.70 3.21
N ILE A 563 -1.02 -5.42 2.86
CA ILE A 563 -0.54 -4.99 1.54
C ILE A 563 0.88 -5.48 1.29
N LEU A 564 1.76 -5.42 2.29
CA LEU A 564 3.14 -5.89 2.15
C LEU A 564 3.22 -7.39 1.81
N PHE A 565 2.37 -8.21 2.43
CA PHE A 565 2.27 -9.64 2.07
C PHE A 565 1.65 -9.88 0.69
N GLY A 566 0.61 -9.12 0.34
CA GLY A 566 -0.02 -9.20 -0.99
C GLY A 566 0.97 -8.84 -2.10
N GLY A 567 1.70 -7.74 -1.93
CA GLY A 567 2.73 -7.29 -2.85
C GLY A 567 3.88 -8.28 -2.99
N ALA A 568 4.38 -8.85 -1.88
CA ALA A 568 5.47 -9.82 -1.95
C ALA A 568 5.07 -11.11 -2.70
N ARG A 569 3.80 -11.53 -2.61
CA ARG A 569 3.25 -12.63 -3.43
C ARG A 569 3.15 -12.24 -4.91
N CYS A 570 2.78 -11.00 -5.20
CA CYS A 570 2.77 -10.47 -6.57
C CYS A 570 4.19 -10.56 -7.18
N CYS A 571 5.23 -10.17 -6.44
CA CYS A 571 6.62 -10.30 -6.89
C CYS A 571 7.01 -11.77 -7.16
N MET A 572 6.58 -12.70 -6.30
CA MET A 572 6.83 -14.13 -6.50
C MET A 572 6.17 -14.67 -7.78
N VAL A 573 4.92 -14.28 -8.04
CA VAL A 573 4.20 -14.66 -9.26
C VAL A 573 4.86 -14.04 -10.50
N GLY A 574 5.28 -12.77 -10.41
CA GLY A 574 6.06 -12.12 -11.47
C GLY A 574 7.36 -12.87 -11.79
N ALA A 575 8.05 -13.38 -10.77
CA ALA A 575 9.25 -14.19 -10.97
C ALA A 575 8.94 -15.56 -11.59
N GLN A 576 7.85 -16.22 -11.19
CA GLN A 576 7.40 -17.48 -11.81
C GLN A 576 7.06 -17.33 -13.30
N TYR A 577 6.55 -16.18 -13.71
CA TYR A 577 6.31 -15.86 -15.12
C TYR A 577 7.56 -15.42 -15.89
N GLY A 578 8.71 -15.27 -15.22
CA GLY A 578 9.96 -14.77 -15.81
C GLY A 578 9.97 -13.25 -16.06
N TYR A 579 9.06 -12.50 -15.44
CA TYR A 579 9.00 -11.04 -15.51
C TYR A 579 9.95 -10.37 -14.52
N LEU A 580 10.18 -11.04 -13.39
CA LEU A 580 11.18 -10.65 -12.39
C LEU A 580 12.24 -11.75 -12.28
N PRO A 581 13.49 -11.41 -11.91
CA PRO A 581 14.53 -12.37 -11.55
C PRO A 581 14.09 -13.44 -10.54
N GLU A 582 14.65 -14.65 -10.72
CA GLU A 582 14.31 -15.85 -9.96
C GLU A 582 14.49 -15.71 -8.44
N LEU A 583 15.33 -14.77 -7.98
CA LEU A 583 15.48 -14.44 -6.55
C LEU A 583 14.13 -14.17 -5.87
N PHE A 584 13.19 -13.53 -6.56
CA PHE A 584 11.88 -13.19 -6.01
C PHE A 584 10.92 -14.39 -5.96
N ALA A 585 11.24 -15.49 -6.66
CA ALA A 585 10.53 -16.76 -6.52
C ALA A 585 10.97 -17.54 -5.27
N CYS A 586 12.08 -17.15 -4.62
CA CYS A 586 12.60 -17.85 -3.44
C CYS A 586 11.69 -17.69 -2.22
N ILE A 587 11.41 -18.81 -1.56
CA ILE A 587 10.63 -18.89 -0.33
C ILE A 587 11.54 -19.34 0.81
N GLN A 588 11.40 -18.73 1.98
CA GLN A 588 12.16 -19.14 3.17
C GLN A 588 11.76 -20.54 3.63
N SER A 589 12.73 -21.47 3.73
CA SER A 589 12.49 -22.88 4.03
C SER A 589 11.77 -23.15 5.36
N GLN A 590 12.09 -22.39 6.41
CA GLN A 590 11.52 -22.62 7.75
C GLN A 590 10.14 -22.00 7.97
N ARG A 591 9.79 -20.94 7.23
CA ARG A 591 8.60 -20.11 7.50
C ARG A 591 7.66 -19.98 6.32
N LEU A 592 8.05 -20.45 5.15
CA LEU A 592 7.29 -20.40 3.91
C LEU A 592 6.89 -18.96 3.51
N THR A 593 7.78 -18.00 3.75
CA THR A 593 7.56 -16.56 3.46
C THR A 593 8.44 -16.05 2.32
N PRO A 594 7.93 -15.21 1.39
CA PRO A 594 8.70 -14.59 0.30
C PRO A 594 9.57 -13.42 0.80
N LEU A 595 10.67 -13.73 1.47
CA LEU A 595 11.52 -12.71 2.10
C LEU A 595 12.11 -11.68 1.11
N PRO A 596 12.65 -12.06 -0.07
CA PRO A 596 13.23 -11.08 -0.99
C PRO A 596 12.23 -10.02 -1.47
N GLY A 597 11.01 -10.44 -1.80
CA GLY A 597 9.93 -9.52 -2.18
C GLY A 597 9.53 -8.55 -1.08
N VAL A 598 9.47 -9.02 0.17
CA VAL A 598 9.18 -8.15 1.34
C VAL A 598 10.28 -7.11 1.53
N VAL A 599 11.55 -7.50 1.42
CA VAL A 599 12.68 -6.58 1.59
C VAL A 599 12.65 -5.49 0.52
N LEU A 600 12.46 -5.87 -0.75
CA LEU A 600 12.38 -4.91 -1.86
C LEU A 600 11.27 -3.88 -1.62
N LEU A 601 10.06 -4.34 -1.32
CA LEU A 601 8.91 -3.46 -1.14
C LEU A 601 9.09 -2.50 0.04
N VAL A 602 9.72 -2.95 1.13
CA VAL A 602 10.03 -2.04 2.25
C VAL A 602 11.05 -0.99 1.84
N VAL A 603 12.14 -1.37 1.17
CA VAL A 603 13.18 -0.43 0.76
C VAL A 603 12.60 0.67 -0.13
N LEU A 604 11.69 0.32 -1.03
CA LEU A 604 11.00 1.29 -1.88
C LEU A 604 9.96 2.15 -1.15
N SER A 605 9.46 1.68 0.01
CA SER A 605 8.46 2.41 0.80
C SER A 605 9.07 3.41 1.79
N ILE A 606 10.36 3.23 2.14
CA ILE A 606 11.15 4.15 2.97
C ILE A 606 11.64 5.27 2.06
#